data_AF-A0A6C0BHZ6-F1
#
_entry.id   AF-A0A6C0BHZ6-F1
#
_cell.length_a   1.000
_cell.length_b   1.000
_cell.length_c   1.000
_cell.angle_alpha   90.00
_cell.angle_beta   90.00
_cell.angle_gamma   90.00
#
_symmetry.space_group_name_H-M   'P 1'
#
loop_
_entity.id
_entity.type
_entity.pdbx_description
1 polymer ?
#
loop_
_entity_poly.entity_id
_entity_poly.type
_entity_poly.pdbx_seq_one_letter_code
_entity_poly.pdbx_strand_id
1 'polypeptide(L)' 'MKLSCKKTPYPITEDRVRKSPLKNVSQTLKARKNFKKGKSIGFTRKASLKSMGLIPRSNGCYVLGNKYF' A
#
# COMPACT_ATOMS: atom_id res chain seq x y z
N MET A 1 14.25 -14.19 1.33
CA MET A 1 12.93 -14.20 2.01
C MET A 1 11.82 -14.49 1.01
N LYS A 2 11.06 -15.58 1.16
CA LYS A 2 9.87 -15.86 0.33
C LYS A 2 8.76 -14.89 0.75
N LEU A 3 8.46 -13.90 -0.07
CA LEU A 3 7.30 -13.03 0.11
C LEU A 3 6.05 -13.86 -0.12
N SER A 4 5.47 -14.40 0.95
CA SER A 4 4.23 -15.18 0.89
C SER A 4 3.08 -14.29 0.41
N CYS A 5 2.46 -14.69 -0.70
CA CYS A 5 1.33 -13.97 -1.29
C CYS A 5 0.14 -13.99 -0.33
N LYS A 6 -0.22 -12.85 0.26
CA LYS A 6 -1.47 -12.71 1.02
C LYS A 6 -2.64 -12.37 0.08
N LYS A 7 -3.82 -12.91 0.37
CA LYS A 7 -5.08 -12.56 -0.29
C LYS A 7 -5.79 -11.37 0.36
N THR A 8 -5.34 -10.96 1.54
CA THR A 8 -5.91 -9.84 2.31
C THR A 8 -4.91 -8.69 2.46
N PRO A 9 -5.38 -7.43 2.56
CA PRO A 9 -4.51 -6.29 2.82
C PRO A 9 -3.82 -6.40 4.18
N TYR A 10 -2.59 -5.90 4.24
CA TYR A 10 -1.90 -5.68 5.51
C TYR A 10 -2.56 -4.54 6.31
N PRO A 11 -2.45 -4.55 7.64
CA PRO A 11 -2.90 -3.45 8.47
C PRO A 11 -2.11 -2.17 8.16
N ILE A 12 -2.79 -1.03 8.23
CA ILE A 12 -2.15 0.28 8.18
C ILE A 12 -1.53 0.53 9.54
N THR A 13 -0.22 0.75 9.57
CA THR A 13 0.56 1.04 10.77
C THR A 13 1.26 2.38 10.59
N GLU A 14 1.32 3.20 11.64
CA GLU A 14 1.93 4.53 11.56
C GLU A 14 3.39 4.50 11.11
N ASP A 15 4.18 3.53 11.58
CA ASP A 15 5.57 3.34 11.18
C ASP A 15 5.74 3.26 9.64
N ARG A 16 4.99 2.34 9.00
CA ARG A 16 5.01 2.19 7.54
C ARG A 16 4.55 3.45 6.82
N VAL A 17 3.53 4.11 7.35
CA VAL A 17 2.99 5.34 6.76
C VAL A 17 4.04 6.46 6.81
N ARG A 18 4.77 6.59 7.92
CA ARG A 18 5.85 7.57 8.13
C ARG A 18 7.01 7.34 7.16
N LYS A 19 7.34 6.08 6.86
CA LYS A 19 8.33 5.69 5.84
C LYS A 19 7.84 5.95 4.40
N SER A 20 6.56 6.25 4.22
CA SER A 20 5.92 6.41 2.91
C SER A 20 5.78 7.88 2.46
N PRO A 21 5.74 8.15 1.15
CA PRO A 21 5.49 9.50 0.61
C PRO A 21 4.10 10.07 0.95
N LEU A 22 3.17 9.27 1.50
CA LEU A 22 1.86 9.74 1.95
C LEU A 22 1.92 10.48 3.30
N LYS A 23 3.04 10.33 4.05
CA LYS A 23 3.39 11.02 5.31
C LYS A 23 2.45 10.80 6.51
N ASN A 24 1.15 10.58 6.31
CA ASN A 24 0.17 10.38 7.37
C ASN A 24 -0.94 9.38 7.01
N VAL A 25 -1.62 8.89 8.05
CA VAL A 25 -2.61 7.81 7.93
C VAL A 25 -3.83 8.30 7.15
N SER A 26 -4.26 9.55 7.36
CA SER A 26 -5.40 10.15 6.66
C SER A 26 -5.20 10.19 5.14
N GLN A 27 -4.04 10.66 4.66
CA GLN A 27 -3.71 10.67 3.23
C GLN A 27 -3.60 9.24 2.68
N THR A 28 -3.06 8.31 3.47
CA THR A 28 -2.98 6.89 3.09
C THR A 28 -4.37 6.29 2.90
N LEU A 29 -5.29 6.56 3.82
CA LEU A 29 -6.68 6.13 3.74
C LEU A 29 -7.41 6.76 2.55
N LYS A 30 -7.22 8.07 2.33
CA LYS A 30 -7.78 8.79 1.18
C LYS A 30 -7.29 8.20 -0.14
N ALA A 31 -5.99 7.94 -0.26
CA ALA A 31 -5.40 7.33 -1.44
C ALA A 31 -5.93 5.90 -1.67
N ARG A 32 -6.04 5.08 -0.61
CA ARG A 32 -6.62 3.73 -0.69
C ARG A 32 -8.09 3.77 -1.12
N LYS A 33 -8.88 4.70 -0.57
CA LYS A 33 -10.29 4.89 -0.93
C LYS A 33 -10.44 5.32 -2.39
N ASN A 34 -9.64 6.28 -2.84
CA ASN A 34 -9.63 6.74 -4.23
C ASN A 34 -9.24 5.61 -5.20
N PHE A 35 -8.23 4.82 -4.85
CA PHE A 35 -7.84 3.64 -5.64
C PHE A 35 -8.99 2.63 -5.76
N LYS A 36 -9.66 2.29 -4.64
CA LYS A 36 -10.82 1.38 -4.65
C LYS A 36 -11.99 1.89 -5.49
N LYS A 37 -12.12 3.21 -5.64
CA LYS A 37 -13.12 3.87 -6.49
C LYS A 37 -12.69 3.98 -7.96
N GLY A 38 -11.55 3.39 -8.35
CA GLY A 38 -11.01 3.51 -9.71
C GLY A 38 -10.42 4.87 -10.07
N LYS A 39 -10.28 5.79 -9.09
CA LYS A 39 -9.70 7.12 -9.34
C LYS A 39 -8.18 7.04 -9.47
N SER A 40 -7.62 7.87 -10.35
CA SER A 40 -6.17 8.03 -10.46
C SER A 40 -5.61 8.67 -9.18
N ILE A 41 -4.57 8.06 -8.61
CA ILE A 41 -3.86 8.55 -7.42
C ILE A 41 -2.39 8.88 -7.71
N GLY A 42 -1.95 8.77 -8.96
CA GLY A 42 -0.57 8.93 -9.38
C GLY A 42 0.31 7.70 -9.13
N PHE A 43 1.40 7.60 -9.90
CA PHE A 43 2.33 6.45 -9.87
C PHE A 43 2.95 6.24 -8.49
N THR A 44 3.51 7.29 -7.89
CA THR A 44 4.22 7.22 -6.60
C THR A 44 3.33 6.72 -5.46
N ARG A 45 2.09 7.24 -5.36
CA ARG A 45 1.15 6.79 -4.32
C ARG A 45 0.70 5.35 -4.57
N LYS A 46 0.43 4.97 -5.82
CA LYS A 46 0.06 3.59 -6.19
C LYS A 46 1.19 2.60 -5.86
N ALA A 47 2.43 2.93 -6.21
CA ALA A 47 3.60 2.11 -5.90
C ALA A 47 3.80 1.97 -4.39
N SER A 48 3.68 3.08 -3.64
CA SER A 48 3.76 3.07 -2.18
C SER A 48 2.69 2.18 -1.53
N LEU A 49 1.41 2.32 -1.93
CA LEU A 49 0.32 1.49 -1.40
C LEU A 49 0.52 0.00 -1.70
N LYS A 50 1.06 -0.35 -2.88
CA LYS A 50 1.42 -1.74 -3.21
C LYS A 50 2.51 -2.28 -2.30
N SER A 51 3.57 -1.49 -2.10
CA SER A 51 4.71 -1.88 -1.27
C SER A 51 4.38 -1.91 0.22
N MET A 52 3.42 -1.12 0.69
CA MET A 52 2.86 -1.24 2.05
C MET A 52 1.86 -2.39 2.20
N GLY A 53 1.58 -3.16 1.13
CA GLY A 53 0.63 -4.26 1.16
C GLY A 53 -0.82 -3.81 1.38
N LEU A 54 -1.18 -2.57 1.03
CA LEU A 54 -2.52 -2.01 1.23
C LEU A 54 -3.44 -2.20 0.03
N ILE A 55 -2.85 -2.39 -1.16
CA ILE A 55 -3.53 -2.71 -2.41
C ILE A 55 -2.81 -3.89 -3.08
N PRO A 56 -3.51 -4.70 -3.88
CA PRO A 56 -2.90 -5.86 -4.49
C PRO A 56 -1.94 -5.45 -5.63
N ARG A 57 -0.97 -6.31 -5.90
CA ARG A 57 -0.14 -6.25 -7.12
C ARG A 57 -0.93 -6.79 -8.32
N SER A 58 -0.33 -6.77 -9.50
CA SER A 58 -0.97 -7.25 -10.75
C SER A 58 -1.41 -8.72 -10.67
N ASN A 59 -0.72 -9.54 -9.88
CA ASN A 59 -1.06 -10.93 -9.62
C ASN A 59 -2.12 -11.13 -8.50
N GLY A 60 -2.76 -10.06 -8.02
CA GLY A 60 -3.75 -10.12 -6.96
C GLY A 60 -3.19 -10.30 -5.55
N CYS A 61 -1.86 -10.40 -5.39
CA CYS A 61 -1.22 -10.61 -4.10
C CYS A 61 -0.98 -9.29 -3.35
N TYR A 62 -1.21 -9.33 -2.04
CA TYR A 62 -0.76 -8.31 -1.10
C TYR A 62 0.60 -8.72 -0.55
N VAL A 63 1.59 -7.84 -0.67
CA VAL A 63 2.98 -8.13 -0.33
C VAL A 63 3.63 -6.88 0.28
N LEU A 64 4.33 -7.05 1.40
CA LEU A 64 5.19 -5.99 1.94
C LEU A 64 6.49 -5.92 1.15
N GLY A 65 6.83 -4.74 0.65
CA GLY A 65 8.13 -4.46 0.07
C GLY A 65 9.18 -4.28 1.18
N ASN A 66 10.44 -4.56 0.86
CA ASN A 66 11.57 -4.50 1.81
C ASN A 66 11.69 -3.17 2.56
N LYS A 67 11.24 -2.06 1.93
CA LYS A 67 11.20 -0.73 2.56
C LYS A 67 10.30 -0.64 3.81
N TYR A 68 9.31 -1.52 3.92
CA TYR A 68 8.30 -1.53 4.97
C TYR A 68 8.35 -2.79 5.85
N PHE A 69 9.46 -3.53 5.71
CA PHE A 69 9.83 -4.63 6.58
C PHE A 69 10.35 -4.07 7.92
#